data_AF-A0A937YWT9-F1
#
_entry.id   AF-A0A937YWT9-F1
#
_cell.length_a   1.000
_cell.length_b   1.000
_cell.length_c   1.000
_cell.angle_alpha   90.00
_cell.angle_beta   90.00
_cell.angle_gamma   90.00
#
_symmetry.space_group_name_H-M   'P 1'
#
loop_
_entity.id
_entity.type
_entity.pdbx_description
1 polymer ?
#
loop_
_entity_poly.entity_id
_entity_poly.type
_entity_poly.pdbx_seq_one_letter_code
_entity_poly.pdbx_strand_id
1 'polypeptide(L)'
;TQGAHAVLGGLLCLFCSHMPPERFRAWAKYAFVASIFLMLLVFTPLGVEMGGARRWVRIGPLMFQPSEPTKIALILYLARCVTAARDWPKRQLHTYAAAMLSLGLVCGICLLQRDMGSAVVIFCFGLAVIFFAGLRWWAVALTWAGASVVGFYLAWVEPYRWRRITAFLHPTRDTDDTAYHVIRMLITCARGGLIGPGPGISREKWLALPARHTDAIFCVIASELGFIGAATLVLVFLLFLYRGLALARLQPDRYSAILLASLVTAIVLQAFVNMGVATGLLPCTGITLPFISAGGSSLVMTLVASGMILSLSRQARIRRKEAPAECPQAA
;
A
#
# COMPACT_ATOMS: atom_id res chain seq x y z
N THR A 1 8.56 21.40 2.55
CA THR A 1 8.76 20.07 3.20
C THR A 1 8.61 18.90 2.23
N GLN A 2 7.59 18.85 1.35
CA GLN A 2 7.40 17.74 0.39
C GLN A 2 8.57 17.59 -0.61
N GLY A 3 9.16 18.69 -1.09
CA GLY A 3 10.33 18.65 -1.97
C GLY A 3 11.53 17.93 -1.35
N ALA A 4 11.80 18.13 -0.06
CA ALA A 4 12.88 17.43 0.65
C ALA A 4 12.63 15.91 0.72
N HIS A 5 11.37 15.49 0.96
CA HIS A 5 10.99 14.07 0.94
C HIS A 5 11.10 13.46 -0.46
N ALA A 6 10.79 14.22 -1.51
CA ALA A 6 10.96 13.77 -2.89
C ALA A 6 12.44 13.57 -3.24
N VAL A 7 13.31 14.51 -2.84
CA VAL A 7 14.78 14.38 -3.02
C VAL A 7 15.31 13.17 -2.25
N LEU A 8 14.98 13.04 -0.96
CA LEU A 8 15.39 11.91 -0.14
C LEU A 8 14.90 10.58 -0.73
N GLY A 9 13.62 10.49 -1.08
CA GLY A 9 13.04 9.30 -1.70
C GLY A 9 13.67 8.98 -3.06
N GLY A 10 14.00 9.99 -3.86
CA GLY A 10 14.70 9.83 -5.13
C GLY A 10 16.10 9.26 -4.96
N LEU A 11 16.87 9.77 -3.99
CA LEU A 11 18.19 9.23 -3.64
C LEU A 11 18.11 7.78 -3.16
N LEU A 12 17.14 7.47 -2.30
CA LEU A 12 16.93 6.09 -1.83
C LEU A 12 16.44 5.16 -2.94
N CYS A 13 15.60 5.64 -3.87
CA CYS A 13 15.18 4.90 -5.05
C CYS A 13 16.39 4.55 -5.92
N LEU A 14 17.27 5.53 -6.21
CA LEU A 14 18.50 5.30 -6.96
C LEU A 14 19.41 4.29 -6.26
N PHE A 15 19.59 4.43 -4.95
CA PHE A 15 20.37 3.47 -4.15
C PHE A 15 19.79 2.05 -4.23
N CYS A 16 18.50 1.87 -3.97
CA CYS A 16 17.83 0.57 -4.05
C CYS A 16 17.85 -0.01 -5.47
N SER A 17 17.76 0.82 -6.52
CA SER A 17 17.79 0.36 -7.92
C SER A 17 19.13 -0.24 -8.37
N HIS A 18 20.20 0.03 -7.63
CA HIS A 18 21.54 -0.53 -7.85
C HIS A 18 21.88 -1.66 -6.86
N MET A 19 21.05 -1.91 -5.86
CA MET A 19 21.27 -3.02 -4.93
C MET A 19 20.89 -4.35 -5.57
N PRO A 20 21.74 -5.39 -5.48
CA PRO A 20 21.40 -6.72 -5.96
C PRO A 20 20.23 -7.33 -5.17
N PRO A 21 19.25 -8.00 -5.83
CA PRO A 21 18.06 -8.57 -5.17
C PRO A 21 18.35 -9.55 -4.02
N GLU A 22 19.51 -10.20 -4.04
CA GLU A 22 19.96 -11.10 -2.97
C GLU A 22 20.11 -10.36 -1.63
N ARG A 23 20.49 -9.07 -1.65
CA ARG A 23 20.57 -8.24 -0.44
C ARG A 23 19.20 -8.00 0.16
N PHE A 24 18.17 -7.77 -0.66
CA PHE A 24 16.80 -7.64 -0.14
C PHE A 24 16.37 -8.88 0.64
N ARG A 25 16.71 -10.07 0.12
CA ARG A 25 16.43 -11.34 0.81
C ARG A 25 17.23 -11.50 2.10
N ALA A 26 18.51 -11.15 2.10
CA ALA A 26 19.38 -11.26 3.27
C ALA A 26 18.93 -10.33 4.41
N TRP A 27 18.50 -9.12 4.07
CA TRP A 27 18.10 -8.09 5.03
C TRP A 27 16.64 -8.22 5.50
N ALA A 28 15.81 -9.01 4.83
CA ALA A 28 14.38 -9.14 5.10
C ALA A 28 14.02 -9.40 6.58
N LYS A 29 14.73 -10.31 7.26
CA LYS A 29 14.49 -10.60 8.70
C LYS A 29 14.83 -9.40 9.57
N TYR A 30 15.96 -8.75 9.32
CA TYR A 30 16.41 -7.59 10.09
C TYR A 30 15.49 -6.39 9.86
N ALA A 31 15.09 -6.15 8.61
CA ALA A 31 14.14 -5.10 8.24
C ALA A 31 12.79 -5.30 8.94
N PHE A 32 12.28 -6.54 8.97
CA PHE A 32 11.03 -6.87 9.66
C PHE A 32 11.12 -6.60 11.17
N VAL A 33 12.13 -7.14 11.84
CA VAL A 33 12.33 -6.94 13.28
C VAL A 33 12.50 -5.45 13.60
N ALA A 34 13.32 -4.73 12.84
CA ALA A 34 13.49 -3.29 12.99
C ALA A 34 12.17 -2.51 12.80
N SER A 35 11.33 -2.92 11.84
CA SER A 35 10.03 -2.30 11.59
C SER A 35 9.04 -2.50 12.75
N ILE A 36 9.08 -3.66 13.43
CA ILE A 36 8.28 -3.90 14.64
C ILE A 36 8.73 -2.96 15.75
N PHE A 37 10.03 -2.86 16.02
CA PHE A 37 10.55 -1.90 17.01
C PHE A 37 10.15 -0.47 16.69
N LEU A 38 10.22 -0.08 15.41
CA LEU A 38 9.83 1.25 14.94
C LEU A 38 8.33 1.53 15.19
N MET A 39 7.47 0.54 14.98
CA MET A 39 6.04 0.66 15.29
C MET A 39 5.79 0.77 16.79
N LEU A 40 6.52 0.02 17.62
CA LEU A 40 6.38 0.09 19.08
C LEU A 40 6.87 1.41 19.65
N LEU A 41 7.79 2.11 18.97
CA LEU A 41 8.28 3.43 19.37
C LEU A 41 7.16 4.47 19.51
N VAL A 42 6.04 4.27 18.81
CA VAL A 42 4.85 5.12 18.90
C VAL A 42 4.22 5.12 20.30
N PHE A 43 4.45 4.08 21.12
CA PHE A 43 3.95 4.04 22.50
C PHE A 43 4.86 4.78 23.50
N THR A 44 6.09 5.13 23.10
CA THR A 44 7.03 5.93 23.91
C THR A 44 6.72 7.43 23.83
N PRO A 45 7.33 8.33 24.63
CA PRO A 45 7.10 9.78 24.54
C PRO A 45 7.36 10.40 23.15
N LEU A 46 8.05 9.69 22.27
CA LEU A 46 8.29 10.12 20.87
C LEU A 46 7.05 10.00 19.98
N GLY A 47 6.05 9.21 20.39
CA GLY A 47 4.81 9.03 19.66
C GLY A 47 3.87 10.22 19.80
N VAL A 48 3.38 10.73 18.66
CA VAL A 48 2.48 11.88 18.56
C VAL A 48 1.08 11.41 18.19
N GLU A 49 0.09 11.93 18.93
CA GLU A 49 -1.33 11.75 18.62
C GLU A 49 -1.80 12.81 17.63
N MET A 50 -2.38 12.38 16.52
CA MET A 50 -3.01 13.27 15.54
C MET A 50 -4.27 12.61 15.00
N GLY A 51 -5.39 13.35 15.02
CA GLY A 51 -6.68 12.85 14.53
C GLY A 51 -7.21 11.66 15.33
N GLY A 52 -7.00 11.64 16.65
CA GLY A 52 -7.48 10.58 17.56
C GLY A 52 -6.70 9.26 17.51
N ALA A 53 -5.61 9.19 16.73
CA ALA A 53 -4.75 8.02 16.61
C ALA A 53 -3.28 8.38 16.89
N ARG A 54 -2.60 7.51 17.65
CA ARG A 54 -1.17 7.60 17.93
C ARG A 54 -0.44 6.74 16.90
N ARG A 55 -0.03 7.37 15.79
CA ARG A 55 0.55 6.66 14.63
C ARG A 55 1.82 7.31 14.06
N TRP A 56 2.22 8.46 14.60
CA TRP A 56 3.38 9.23 14.12
C TRP A 56 4.48 9.21 15.16
N VAL A 57 5.73 9.12 14.72
CA VAL A 57 6.91 9.29 15.58
C VAL A 57 7.56 10.62 15.22
N ARG A 58 7.89 11.42 16.24
CA ARG A 58 8.64 12.66 16.09
C ARG A 58 10.01 12.53 16.73
N ILE A 59 11.05 12.71 15.91
CA ILE A 59 12.46 12.74 16.34
C ILE A 59 13.04 14.09 15.90
N GLY A 60 13.09 15.04 16.83
CA GLY A 60 13.47 16.43 16.53
C GLY A 60 12.55 17.04 15.46
N PRO A 61 13.09 17.59 14.34
CA PRO A 61 12.29 18.18 13.27
C PRO A 61 11.67 17.13 12.34
N LEU A 62 12.07 15.87 12.44
CA LEU A 62 11.59 14.80 11.58
C LEU A 62 10.33 14.16 12.18
N MET A 63 9.28 14.06 11.36
CA MET A 63 8.06 13.36 11.70
C MET A 63 7.78 12.33 10.60
N PHE A 64 7.63 11.07 11.00
CA PHE A 64 7.35 9.99 10.05
C PHE A 64 6.38 8.96 10.62
N GLN A 65 5.74 8.22 9.73
CA GLN A 65 4.78 7.18 10.07
C GLN A 65 5.44 5.80 9.97
N PRO A 66 5.60 5.05 11.09
CA PRO A 66 6.25 3.73 11.09
C PRO A 66 5.56 2.66 10.25
N SER A 67 4.24 2.77 10.00
CA SER A 67 3.52 1.78 9.19
C SER A 67 3.96 1.79 7.72
N GLU A 68 4.50 2.91 7.22
CA GLU A 68 5.03 3.02 5.84
C GLU A 68 6.22 2.07 5.59
N PRO A 69 7.32 2.10 6.38
CA PRO A 69 8.39 1.13 6.22
C PRO A 69 7.99 -0.30 6.56
N THR A 70 7.07 -0.51 7.51
CA THR A 70 6.61 -1.86 7.86
C THR A 70 5.92 -2.57 6.70
N LYS A 71 5.15 -1.86 5.86
CA LYS A 71 4.54 -2.43 4.65
C LYS A 71 5.57 -3.13 3.76
N ILE A 72 6.70 -2.49 3.49
CA ILE A 72 7.78 -3.06 2.64
C ILE A 72 8.53 -4.17 3.38
N ALA A 73 8.86 -3.95 4.66
CA ALA A 73 9.57 -4.92 5.47
C ALA A 73 8.79 -6.24 5.62
N LEU A 74 7.47 -6.16 5.79
CA LEU A 74 6.58 -7.31 5.83
C LEU A 74 6.56 -8.05 4.50
N ILE A 75 6.43 -7.35 3.35
CA ILE A 75 6.47 -7.99 2.03
C ILE A 75 7.80 -8.76 1.85
N LEU A 76 8.93 -8.13 2.17
CA LEU A 76 10.26 -8.74 2.10
C LEU A 76 10.36 -10.01 2.96
N TYR A 77 9.87 -9.93 4.19
CA TYR A 77 9.94 -11.03 5.15
C TYR A 77 9.01 -12.18 4.78
N LEU A 78 7.75 -11.89 4.43
CA LEU A 78 6.79 -12.91 4.01
C LEU A 78 7.27 -13.60 2.73
N ALA A 79 7.76 -12.85 1.73
CA ALA A 79 8.32 -13.44 0.52
C ALA A 79 9.49 -14.38 0.84
N ARG A 80 10.32 -14.04 1.84
CA ARG A 80 11.41 -14.91 2.30
C ARG A 80 10.88 -16.17 2.99
N CYS A 81 9.91 -16.03 3.89
CA CYS A 81 9.33 -17.16 4.63
C CYS A 81 8.68 -18.18 3.69
N VAL A 82 7.86 -17.72 2.73
CA VAL A 82 7.14 -18.61 1.81
C VAL A 82 8.06 -19.29 0.78
N THR A 83 9.25 -18.74 0.55
CA THR A 83 10.24 -19.32 -0.39
C THR A 83 11.34 -20.13 0.28
N ALA A 84 11.53 -20.01 1.60
CA ALA A 84 12.51 -20.80 2.34
C ALA A 84 12.16 -22.29 2.45
N ALA A 85 10.88 -22.65 2.33
CA ALA A 85 10.44 -24.04 2.33
C ALA A 85 10.76 -24.71 0.98
N ARG A 86 11.88 -25.44 0.90
CA ARG A 86 12.27 -26.25 -0.28
C ARG A 86 11.17 -27.23 -0.73
N ASP A 87 10.38 -27.74 0.22
CA ASP A 87 9.32 -28.74 -0.01
C ASP A 87 7.89 -28.17 0.05
N TRP A 88 7.66 -26.93 -0.41
CA TRP A 88 6.29 -26.45 -0.59
C TRP A 88 5.59 -27.31 -1.66
N PRO A 89 4.55 -28.11 -1.32
CA PRO A 89 3.53 -27.86 -0.29
C PRO A 89 3.50 -28.80 0.94
N LYS A 90 4.45 -29.74 1.14
CA LYS A 90 4.40 -30.71 2.25
C LYS A 90 4.53 -30.08 3.66
N ARG A 91 5.15 -28.90 3.79
CA ARG A 91 5.22 -28.08 5.03
C ARG A 91 4.32 -26.82 5.00
N GLN A 92 3.21 -26.90 4.26
CA GLN A 92 2.32 -25.77 3.99
C GLN A 92 1.74 -25.16 5.26
N LEU A 93 1.31 -25.96 6.25
CA LEU A 93 0.64 -25.42 7.44
C LEU A 93 1.56 -24.62 8.36
N HIS A 94 2.76 -25.12 8.70
CA HIS A 94 3.68 -24.40 9.58
C HIS A 94 4.19 -23.09 8.96
N THR A 95 4.56 -23.13 7.68
CA THR A 95 5.05 -21.94 6.96
C THR A 95 3.93 -20.91 6.81
N TYR A 96 2.72 -21.37 6.49
CA TYR A 96 1.52 -20.54 6.44
C TYR A 96 1.16 -19.96 7.81
N ALA A 97 1.20 -20.75 8.88
CA ALA A 97 0.93 -20.29 10.23
C ALA A 97 1.96 -19.25 10.69
N ALA A 98 3.25 -19.43 10.38
CA ALA A 98 4.28 -18.42 10.67
C ALA A 98 4.08 -17.12 9.88
N ALA A 99 3.66 -17.22 8.61
CA ALA A 99 3.29 -16.06 7.78
C ALA A 99 2.06 -15.34 8.36
N MET A 100 1.03 -16.09 8.76
CA MET A 100 -0.17 -15.55 9.40
C MET A 100 0.12 -14.92 10.76
N LEU A 101 1.00 -15.52 11.57
CA LEU A 101 1.39 -14.98 12.87
C LEU A 101 2.13 -13.65 12.71
N SER A 102 3.07 -13.57 11.77
CA SER A 102 3.79 -12.31 11.49
C SER A 102 2.88 -11.24 10.90
N LEU A 103 1.95 -11.61 10.02
CA LEU A 103 0.91 -10.70 9.51
C LEU A 103 0.00 -10.21 10.64
N GLY A 104 -0.52 -11.13 11.44
CA GLY A 104 -1.40 -10.85 12.57
C GLY A 104 -0.73 -9.97 13.63
N LEU A 105 0.56 -10.18 13.90
CA LEU A 105 1.35 -9.33 14.78
C LEU A 105 1.37 -7.88 14.29
N VAL A 106 1.73 -7.65 13.02
CA VAL A 106 1.78 -6.29 12.45
C VAL A 106 0.40 -5.63 12.45
N CYS A 107 -0.64 -6.37 12.02
CA CYS A 107 -2.01 -5.88 12.04
C CYS A 107 -2.48 -5.55 13.46
N GLY A 108 -2.15 -6.39 14.44
CA GLY A 108 -2.45 -6.17 15.86
C GLY A 108 -1.83 -4.89 16.39
N ILE A 109 -0.56 -4.62 16.07
CA ILE A 109 0.10 -3.36 16.47
C ILE A 109 -0.58 -2.15 15.80
N CYS A 110 -0.97 -2.23 14.53
CA CYS A 110 -1.71 -1.15 13.86
C CYS A 110 -3.06 -0.87 14.55
N LEU A 111 -3.76 -1.92 14.96
CA LEU A 111 -5.03 -1.79 15.68
C LEU A 111 -4.85 -1.16 17.06
N LEU A 112 -3.76 -1.49 17.77
CA LEU A 112 -3.39 -0.84 19.04
C LEU A 112 -3.05 0.65 18.85
N GLN A 113 -2.49 1.03 17.71
CA GLN A 113 -2.25 2.43 17.32
C GLN A 113 -3.53 3.19 16.91
N ARG A 114 -4.69 2.51 16.91
CA ARG A 114 -5.98 3.00 16.38
C ARG A 114 -5.92 3.34 14.87
N ASP A 115 -5.04 2.67 14.12
CA ASP A 115 -4.87 2.83 12.66
C ASP A 115 -5.44 1.62 11.89
N MET A 116 -6.76 1.59 11.75
CA MET A 116 -7.47 0.53 11.01
C MET A 116 -7.16 0.56 9.51
N GLY A 117 -6.94 1.74 8.92
CA GLY A 117 -6.63 1.88 7.49
C GLY A 117 -5.32 1.19 7.13
N SER A 118 -4.26 1.48 7.88
CA SER A 118 -2.97 0.81 7.73
C SER A 118 -3.09 -0.70 7.96
N ALA A 119 -3.86 -1.13 8.98
CA ALA A 119 -4.05 -2.56 9.28
C ALA A 119 -4.67 -3.31 8.09
N VAL A 120 -5.73 -2.76 7.46
CA VAL A 120 -6.39 -3.38 6.31
C VAL A 120 -5.45 -3.47 5.11
N VAL A 121 -4.71 -2.40 4.79
CA VAL A 121 -3.79 -2.41 3.64
C VAL A 121 -2.62 -3.36 3.86
N ILE A 122 -2.02 -3.38 5.06
CA ILE A 122 -0.98 -4.34 5.43
C ILE A 122 -1.51 -5.78 5.34
N PHE A 123 -2.72 -6.03 5.82
CA PHE A 123 -3.36 -7.34 5.72
C PHE A 123 -3.47 -7.78 4.26
N CYS A 124 -3.98 -6.92 3.38
CA CYS A 124 -4.08 -7.22 1.95
C CYS A 124 -2.71 -7.40 1.28
N PHE A 125 -1.66 -6.68 1.71
CA PHE A 125 -0.30 -6.89 1.20
C PHE A 125 0.22 -8.27 1.58
N GLY A 126 0.01 -8.70 2.82
CA GLY A 126 0.38 -10.04 3.27
C GLY A 126 -0.37 -11.13 2.50
N LEU A 127 -1.67 -10.97 2.27
CA LEU A 127 -2.45 -11.88 1.44
C LEU A 127 -1.96 -11.92 -0.01
N ALA A 128 -1.58 -10.78 -0.59
CA ALA A 128 -1.03 -10.74 -1.95
C ALA A 128 0.25 -11.59 -2.05
N VAL A 129 1.17 -11.47 -1.08
CA VAL A 129 2.40 -12.30 -1.04
C VAL A 129 2.06 -13.79 -0.98
N ILE A 130 1.11 -14.16 -0.14
CA ILE A 130 0.72 -15.56 0.07
C ILE A 130 -0.04 -16.12 -1.14
N PHE A 131 -0.85 -15.30 -1.79
CA PHE A 131 -1.50 -15.64 -3.05
C PHE A 131 -0.45 -15.94 -4.13
N PHE A 132 0.54 -15.05 -4.32
CA PHE A 132 1.64 -15.30 -5.28
C PHE A 132 2.56 -16.45 -4.88
N ALA A 133 2.61 -16.83 -3.60
CA ALA A 133 3.32 -18.02 -3.16
C ALA A 133 2.70 -19.33 -3.66
N GLY A 134 1.47 -19.30 -4.21
CA GLY A 134 0.77 -20.46 -4.73
C GLY A 134 -0.07 -21.18 -3.68
N LEU A 135 -0.54 -20.47 -2.64
CA LEU A 135 -1.55 -21.00 -1.74
C LEU A 135 -2.88 -21.18 -2.51
N ARG A 136 -3.65 -22.23 -2.19
CA ARG A 136 -4.95 -22.48 -2.80
C ARG A 136 -5.86 -21.26 -2.57
N TRP A 137 -6.54 -20.80 -3.63
CA TRP A 137 -7.37 -19.59 -3.60
C TRP A 137 -8.45 -19.63 -2.50
N TRP A 138 -9.01 -20.82 -2.22
CA TRP A 138 -10.00 -20.99 -1.15
C TRP A 138 -9.42 -20.75 0.24
N ALA A 139 -8.14 -21.06 0.45
CA ALA A 139 -7.48 -20.81 1.74
C ALA A 139 -7.31 -19.31 1.94
N VAL A 140 -6.87 -18.59 0.90
CA VAL A 140 -6.83 -17.12 0.90
C VAL A 140 -8.21 -16.53 1.16
N ALA A 141 -9.25 -17.03 0.49
CA ALA A 141 -10.63 -16.60 0.68
C ALA A 141 -11.14 -16.85 2.11
N LEU A 142 -10.85 -18.02 2.68
CA LEU A 142 -11.21 -18.36 4.07
C LEU A 142 -10.50 -17.44 5.08
N THR A 143 -9.23 -17.13 4.83
CA THR A 143 -8.45 -16.19 5.65
C THR A 143 -9.07 -14.80 5.62
N TRP A 144 -9.45 -14.34 4.44
CA TRP A 144 -10.08 -13.04 4.23
C TRP A 144 -11.46 -12.99 4.89
N ALA A 145 -12.26 -14.05 4.77
CA ALA A 145 -13.55 -14.17 5.45
C ALA A 145 -13.39 -14.11 6.98
N GLY A 146 -12.48 -14.92 7.55
CA GLY A 146 -12.21 -14.90 8.99
C GLY A 146 -11.72 -13.53 9.49
N ALA A 147 -10.79 -12.90 8.78
CA ALA A 147 -10.32 -11.56 9.11
C ALA A 147 -11.42 -10.50 8.99
N SER A 148 -12.37 -10.65 8.06
CA SER A 148 -13.50 -9.74 7.91
C SER A 148 -14.48 -9.85 9.09
N VAL A 149 -14.74 -11.06 9.60
CA VAL A 149 -15.55 -11.26 10.81
C VAL A 149 -14.89 -10.61 12.02
N VAL A 150 -13.59 -10.86 12.23
CA VAL A 150 -12.83 -10.24 13.33
C VAL A 150 -12.80 -8.72 13.18
N GLY A 151 -12.54 -8.22 11.97
CA GLY A 151 -12.52 -6.79 11.66
C GLY A 151 -13.87 -6.11 11.92
N PHE A 152 -14.98 -6.76 11.56
CA PHE A 152 -16.33 -6.28 11.84
C PHE A 152 -16.60 -6.21 13.35
N TYR A 153 -16.29 -7.28 14.09
CA TYR A 153 -16.43 -7.30 15.54
C TYR A 153 -15.61 -6.18 16.22
N LEU A 154 -14.34 -6.03 15.84
CA LEU A 154 -13.45 -5.00 16.37
C LEU A 154 -13.89 -3.57 16.00
N ALA A 155 -14.60 -3.40 14.90
CA ALA A 155 -15.17 -2.12 14.51
C ALA A 155 -16.46 -1.82 15.29
N TRP A 156 -17.28 -2.84 15.57
CA TRP A 156 -18.50 -2.72 16.36
C TRP A 156 -18.23 -2.33 17.82
N VAL A 157 -17.21 -2.92 18.44
CA VAL A 157 -16.90 -2.71 19.86
C VAL A 157 -16.33 -1.30 20.14
N GLU A 158 -15.59 -0.71 19.20
CA GLU A 158 -14.94 0.59 19.39
C GLU A 158 -15.78 1.70 18.72
N PRO A 159 -16.39 2.63 19.49
CA PRO A 159 -17.31 3.65 18.93
C PRO A 159 -16.69 4.49 17.82
N TYR A 160 -15.38 4.77 17.91
CA TYR A 160 -14.63 5.51 16.89
C TYR A 160 -14.58 4.78 15.53
N ARG A 161 -14.39 3.46 15.55
CA ARG A 161 -14.33 2.65 14.31
C ARG A 161 -15.73 2.45 13.74
N TRP A 162 -16.71 2.20 14.60
CA TRP A 162 -18.10 2.06 14.19
C TRP A 162 -18.61 3.31 13.46
N ARG A 163 -18.28 4.49 14.00
CA ARG A 163 -18.65 5.78 13.40
C ARG A 163 -18.11 5.98 11.98
N ARG A 164 -16.91 5.48 11.67
CA ARG A 164 -16.38 5.52 10.30
C ARG A 164 -17.17 4.64 9.33
N ILE A 165 -17.70 3.52 9.81
CA ILE A 165 -18.54 2.61 9.01
C ILE A 165 -19.93 3.20 8.84
N THR A 166 -20.55 3.74 9.89
CA THR A 166 -21.88 4.35 9.80
C THR A 166 -21.87 5.61 8.95
N ALA A 167 -20.85 6.47 9.08
CA ALA A 167 -20.67 7.66 8.24
C ALA A 167 -20.45 7.31 6.77
N PHE A 168 -19.87 6.13 6.47
CA PHE A 168 -19.75 5.63 5.10
C PHE A 168 -21.08 5.11 4.55
N LEU A 169 -21.84 4.34 5.34
CA LEU A 169 -23.11 3.76 4.91
C LEU A 169 -24.25 4.79 4.84
N HIS A 170 -24.25 5.77 5.73
CA HIS A 170 -25.29 6.78 5.85
C HIS A 170 -24.68 8.20 5.93
N PRO A 171 -23.97 8.64 4.88
CA PRO A 171 -23.25 9.92 4.90
C PRO A 171 -24.19 11.13 5.07
N THR A 172 -25.46 11.01 4.71
CA THR A 172 -26.46 12.09 4.81
C THR A 172 -27.15 12.18 6.16
N ARG A 173 -26.99 11.18 7.04
CA ARG A 173 -27.63 11.15 8.37
C ARG A 173 -26.74 11.66 9.49
N ASP A 174 -25.43 11.43 9.39
CA ASP A 174 -24.45 11.89 10.37
C ASP A 174 -24.01 13.32 10.04
N THR A 175 -24.14 14.25 11.00
CA THR A 175 -23.63 15.63 10.90
C THR A 175 -22.15 15.76 11.30
N ASP A 176 -21.49 14.62 11.56
CA ASP A 176 -20.10 14.54 11.99
C ASP A 176 -19.11 14.90 10.86
N ASP A 177 -17.93 15.40 11.26
CA ASP A 177 -16.82 15.79 10.38
C ASP A 177 -16.42 14.71 9.35
N THR A 178 -16.63 13.43 9.68
CA THR A 178 -16.27 12.30 8.80
C THR A 178 -17.27 12.12 7.65
N ALA A 179 -18.57 12.25 7.93
CA ALA A 179 -19.61 12.16 6.90
C ALA A 179 -19.52 13.37 5.95
N TYR A 180 -19.26 14.55 6.52
CA TYR A 180 -18.94 15.76 5.78
C TYR A 180 -17.74 15.59 4.84
N HIS A 181 -16.67 14.92 5.31
CA HIS A 181 -15.50 14.62 4.49
C HIS A 181 -15.84 13.79 3.24
N VAL A 182 -16.60 12.71 3.42
CA VAL A 182 -17.03 11.82 2.32
C VAL A 182 -17.91 12.56 1.33
N ILE A 183 -18.92 13.31 1.80
CA ILE A 183 -19.80 14.08 0.93
C ILE A 183 -19.00 15.09 0.11
N ARG A 184 -18.05 15.79 0.73
CA ARG A 184 -17.22 16.75 0.02
C ARG A 184 -16.37 16.10 -1.05
N MET A 185 -15.72 14.97 -0.76
CA MET A 185 -14.98 14.19 -1.77
C MET A 185 -15.83 13.88 -3.01
N LEU A 186 -17.07 13.42 -2.79
CA LEU A 186 -18.00 13.08 -3.87
C LEU A 186 -18.43 14.32 -4.68
N ILE A 187 -18.76 15.42 -4.00
CA ILE A 187 -19.12 16.69 -4.67
C ILE A 187 -17.94 17.22 -5.49
N THR A 188 -16.71 17.17 -4.94
CA THR A 188 -15.50 17.57 -5.66
C THR A 188 -15.32 16.74 -6.93
N CYS A 189 -15.43 15.40 -6.84
CA CYS A 189 -15.36 14.50 -7.99
C CYS A 189 -16.42 14.85 -9.06
N ALA A 190 -17.67 15.05 -8.63
CA ALA A 190 -18.80 15.30 -9.54
C ALA A 190 -18.65 16.60 -10.35
N ARG A 191 -18.01 17.62 -9.78
CA ARG A 191 -17.81 18.93 -10.42
C ARG A 191 -16.86 18.89 -11.62
N GLY A 192 -16.04 17.84 -11.77
CA GLY A 192 -15.12 17.72 -12.89
C GLY A 192 -15.77 17.50 -14.24
N GLY A 193 -17.01 16.99 -14.29
CA GLY A 193 -17.64 16.61 -15.57
C GLY A 193 -16.76 15.65 -16.38
N LEU A 194 -16.80 15.73 -17.72
CA LEU A 194 -16.02 14.83 -18.58
C LEU A 194 -14.55 15.23 -18.72
N ILE A 195 -14.26 16.53 -18.91
CA ILE A 195 -12.92 17.04 -19.28
C ILE A 195 -12.27 17.86 -18.16
N GLY A 196 -13.06 18.33 -17.19
CA GLY A 196 -12.58 19.26 -16.17
C GLY A 196 -12.31 20.66 -16.72
N PRO A 197 -12.24 21.67 -15.84
CA PRO A 197 -11.93 23.04 -16.21
C PRO A 197 -10.43 23.27 -16.49
N GLY A 198 -9.56 22.31 -16.15
CA GLY A 198 -8.11 22.40 -16.29
C GLY A 198 -7.36 22.42 -14.94
N PRO A 199 -6.04 22.17 -14.97
CA PRO A 199 -5.21 22.05 -13.77
C PRO A 199 -5.14 23.37 -12.99
N GLY A 200 -5.23 23.28 -11.66
CA GLY A 200 -5.15 24.42 -10.75
C GLY A 200 -6.41 25.30 -10.65
N ILE A 201 -7.46 25.00 -11.42
CA ILE A 201 -8.71 25.80 -11.46
C ILE A 201 -9.73 25.34 -10.40
N SER A 202 -9.45 24.26 -9.67
CA SER A 202 -10.39 23.73 -8.67
C SER A 202 -10.61 24.69 -7.49
N ARG A 203 -11.77 25.35 -7.49
CA ARG A 203 -12.23 26.25 -6.41
C ARG A 203 -12.29 25.55 -5.05
N GLU A 204 -12.49 24.23 -5.01
CA GLU A 204 -12.51 23.44 -3.77
C GLU A 204 -11.13 23.22 -3.15
N LYS A 205 -10.06 23.41 -3.93
CA LYS A 205 -8.67 23.43 -3.43
C LYS A 205 -8.45 24.55 -2.40
N TRP A 206 -9.33 25.55 -2.35
CA TRP A 206 -9.17 26.75 -1.53
C TRP A 206 -10.12 26.82 -0.33
N LEU A 207 -11.37 26.33 -0.40
CA LEU A 207 -12.39 26.70 0.61
C LEU A 207 -13.15 25.56 1.33
N ALA A 208 -13.04 24.28 0.95
CA ALA A 208 -13.99 23.28 1.47
C ALA A 208 -13.47 21.88 1.84
N LEU A 209 -12.56 21.27 1.08
CA LEU A 209 -12.24 19.84 1.25
C LEU A 209 -11.22 19.62 2.40
N PRO A 210 -11.49 18.85 3.46
CA PRO A 210 -10.43 18.54 4.42
C PRO A 210 -9.39 17.61 3.76
N ALA A 211 -8.14 17.64 4.23
CA ALA A 211 -7.10 16.70 3.79
C ALA A 211 -6.85 16.60 2.26
N ARG A 212 -7.05 17.72 1.54
CA ARG A 212 -6.94 17.86 0.05
C ARG A 212 -5.67 17.30 -0.56
N HIS A 213 -4.58 17.37 0.20
CA HIS A 213 -3.25 16.98 -0.26
C HIS A 213 -2.90 15.54 0.05
N THR A 214 -3.67 14.84 0.89
CA THR A 214 -3.40 13.45 1.29
C THR A 214 -4.37 12.50 0.62
N ASP A 215 -5.44 12.11 1.30
CA ASP A 215 -6.40 11.09 0.91
C ASP A 215 -7.43 11.59 -0.10
N ALA A 216 -7.67 12.91 -0.18
CA ALA A 216 -8.63 13.50 -1.13
C ALA A 216 -8.00 13.98 -2.46
N ILE A 217 -6.73 13.69 -2.72
CA ILE A 217 -6.03 14.20 -3.92
C ILE A 217 -6.64 13.67 -5.22
N PHE A 218 -7.17 12.44 -5.21
CA PHE A 218 -7.85 11.88 -6.38
C PHE A 218 -9.09 12.71 -6.76
N CYS A 219 -9.83 13.21 -5.77
CA CYS A 219 -10.97 14.10 -6.01
C CYS A 219 -10.54 15.39 -6.69
N VAL A 220 -9.38 15.94 -6.29
CA VAL A 220 -8.82 17.13 -6.94
C VAL A 220 -8.49 16.84 -8.40
N ILE A 221 -7.83 15.72 -8.68
CA ILE A 221 -7.50 15.31 -10.06
C ILE A 221 -8.77 15.11 -10.90
N ALA A 222 -9.76 14.42 -10.35
CA ALA A 222 -11.06 14.21 -11.01
C ALA A 222 -11.79 15.53 -11.26
N SER A 223 -11.69 16.49 -10.33
CA SER A 223 -12.30 17.81 -10.49
C SER A 223 -11.61 18.69 -11.53
N GLU A 224 -10.28 18.59 -11.66
CA GLU A 224 -9.48 19.44 -12.56
C GLU A 224 -9.40 18.88 -13.97
N LEU A 225 -9.28 17.55 -14.12
CA LEU A 225 -9.09 16.86 -15.40
C LEU A 225 -10.32 16.06 -15.85
N GLY A 226 -11.42 16.14 -15.08
CA GLY A 226 -12.66 15.44 -15.35
C GLY A 226 -12.54 13.92 -15.28
N PHE A 227 -13.58 13.25 -15.78
CA PHE A 227 -13.62 11.80 -15.92
C PHE A 227 -12.45 11.25 -16.75
N ILE A 228 -12.05 11.93 -17.83
CA ILE A 228 -10.97 11.46 -18.71
C ILE A 228 -9.63 11.42 -17.96
N GLY A 229 -9.30 12.46 -17.19
CA GLY A 229 -8.07 12.46 -16.40
C GLY A 229 -8.07 11.43 -15.28
N ALA A 230 -9.20 11.28 -14.58
CA ALA A 230 -9.36 10.25 -13.55
C ALA A 230 -9.22 8.83 -14.14
N ALA A 231 -9.88 8.55 -15.26
CA ALA A 231 -9.79 7.26 -15.96
C ALA A 231 -8.38 6.99 -16.49
N THR A 232 -7.70 8.01 -17.02
CA THR A 232 -6.31 7.92 -17.47
C THR A 232 -5.39 7.53 -16.32
N LEU A 233 -5.57 8.14 -15.14
CA LEU A 233 -4.78 7.80 -13.96
C LEU A 233 -5.00 6.35 -13.51
N VAL A 234 -6.25 5.88 -13.47
CA VAL A 234 -6.57 4.47 -13.20
C VAL A 234 -5.89 3.56 -14.22
N LEU A 235 -5.96 3.89 -15.50
CA LEU A 235 -5.34 3.12 -16.57
C LEU A 235 -3.81 3.05 -16.42
N VAL A 236 -3.15 4.13 -16.02
CA VAL A 236 -1.70 4.14 -15.75
C VAL A 236 -1.34 3.15 -14.63
N PHE A 237 -2.10 3.10 -13.53
CA PHE A 237 -1.87 2.11 -12.48
C PHE A 237 -2.15 0.67 -12.93
N LEU A 238 -3.16 0.45 -13.77
CA LEU A 238 -3.44 -0.87 -14.37
C LEU A 238 -2.32 -1.32 -15.33
N LEU A 239 -1.79 -0.42 -16.15
CA LEU A 239 -0.65 -0.69 -17.02
C LEU A 239 0.61 -0.98 -16.22
N PHE A 240 0.83 -0.24 -15.12
CA PHE A 240 1.92 -0.51 -14.17
C PHE A 240 1.80 -1.90 -13.54
N LEU A 241 0.59 -2.28 -13.11
CA LEU A 241 0.30 -3.63 -12.59
C LEU A 241 0.61 -4.71 -13.64
N TYR A 242 0.06 -4.56 -14.85
CA TYR A 242 0.23 -5.51 -15.93
C TYR A 242 1.71 -5.72 -16.27
N ARG A 243 2.46 -4.62 -16.47
CA ARG A 243 3.90 -4.68 -16.78
C ARG A 243 4.70 -5.30 -15.65
N GLY A 244 4.41 -4.94 -14.40
CA GLY A 244 5.11 -5.48 -13.23
C GLY A 244 4.87 -6.97 -13.05
N LEU A 245 3.63 -7.45 -13.21
CA LEU A 245 3.31 -8.88 -13.15
C LEU A 245 3.90 -9.68 -14.32
N ALA A 246 3.94 -9.09 -15.52
CA ALA A 246 4.63 -9.70 -16.66
C ALA A 246 6.14 -9.87 -16.39
N LEU A 247 6.78 -8.86 -15.79
CA LEU A 247 8.19 -8.93 -15.39
C LEU A 247 8.44 -9.93 -14.26
N ALA A 248 7.49 -10.11 -13.34
CA ALA A 248 7.60 -11.08 -12.25
C ALA A 248 7.74 -12.53 -12.77
N ARG A 249 7.09 -12.85 -13.90
CA ARG A 249 7.20 -14.17 -14.55
C ARG A 249 8.56 -14.45 -15.16
N LEU A 250 9.34 -13.41 -15.45
CA LEU A 250 10.67 -13.51 -16.05
C LEU A 250 11.79 -13.57 -15.00
N GLN A 251 11.46 -13.50 -13.71
CA GLN A 251 12.45 -13.49 -12.64
C GLN A 251 13.18 -14.84 -12.54
N PRO A 252 14.49 -14.84 -12.21
CA PRO A 252 15.27 -16.05 -12.16
C PRO A 252 14.94 -16.97 -11.00
N ASP A 253 14.56 -16.37 -9.88
CA ASP A 253 14.28 -17.07 -8.64
C ASP A 253 12.88 -16.76 -8.13
N ARG A 254 12.29 -17.74 -7.43
CA ARG A 254 10.94 -17.66 -6.91
C ARG A 254 10.74 -16.50 -5.92
N TYR A 255 11.76 -16.14 -5.15
CA TYR A 255 11.69 -15.03 -4.20
C TYR A 255 11.55 -13.69 -4.92
N SER A 256 12.39 -13.43 -5.92
CA SER A 256 12.34 -12.22 -6.74
C SER A 256 11.05 -12.12 -7.54
N ALA A 257 10.52 -13.26 -8.04
CA ALA A 257 9.22 -13.32 -8.69
C ALA A 257 8.08 -12.87 -7.75
N ILE A 258 7.99 -13.48 -6.56
CA ILE A 258 6.96 -13.18 -5.57
C ILE A 258 7.13 -11.75 -5.04
N LEU A 259 8.37 -11.33 -4.76
CA LEU A 259 8.68 -9.99 -4.26
C LEU A 259 8.26 -8.92 -5.27
N LEU A 260 8.63 -9.07 -6.55
CA LEU A 260 8.26 -8.13 -7.60
C LEU A 260 6.74 -8.04 -7.77
N ALA A 261 6.06 -9.20 -7.88
CA ALA A 261 4.61 -9.24 -8.00
C ALA A 261 3.92 -8.58 -6.81
N SER A 262 4.41 -8.83 -5.60
CA SER A 262 3.84 -8.29 -4.36
C SER A 262 4.07 -6.78 -4.21
N LEU A 263 5.27 -6.27 -4.52
CA LEU A 263 5.57 -4.83 -4.44
C LEU A 263 4.74 -4.03 -5.45
N VAL A 264 4.63 -4.52 -6.69
CA VAL A 264 3.79 -3.88 -7.72
C VAL A 264 2.32 -3.91 -7.29
N THR A 265 1.83 -5.06 -6.85
CA THR A 265 0.45 -5.20 -6.37
C THR A 265 0.18 -4.31 -5.16
N ALA A 266 1.14 -4.18 -4.24
CA ALA A 266 1.02 -3.33 -3.06
C ALA A 266 0.83 -1.85 -3.41
N ILE A 267 1.66 -1.31 -4.32
CA ILE A 267 1.53 0.06 -4.81
C ILE A 267 0.17 0.27 -5.45
N VAL A 268 -0.23 -0.64 -6.34
CA VAL A 268 -1.49 -0.52 -7.09
C VAL A 268 -2.70 -0.66 -6.17
N LEU A 269 -2.68 -1.62 -5.24
CA LEU A 269 -3.74 -1.81 -4.27
C LEU A 269 -3.89 -0.59 -3.36
N GLN A 270 -2.79 0.02 -2.90
CA GLN A 270 -2.87 1.26 -2.12
C GLN A 270 -3.52 2.40 -2.93
N ALA A 271 -3.21 2.50 -4.23
CA ALA A 271 -3.86 3.46 -5.12
C ALA A 271 -5.36 3.18 -5.27
N PHE A 272 -5.76 1.93 -5.49
CA PHE A 272 -7.17 1.52 -5.57
C PHE A 272 -7.93 1.78 -4.27
N VAL A 273 -7.33 1.55 -3.11
CA VAL A 273 -7.96 1.86 -1.81
C VAL A 273 -8.18 3.36 -1.69
N ASN A 274 -7.19 4.19 -2.03
CA ASN A 274 -7.34 5.65 -2.01
C ASN A 274 -8.46 6.12 -2.97
N MET A 275 -8.42 5.67 -4.22
CA MET A 275 -9.42 6.03 -5.23
C MET A 275 -10.82 5.54 -4.84
N GLY A 276 -10.92 4.33 -4.28
CA GLY A 276 -12.19 3.77 -3.81
C GLY A 276 -12.79 4.58 -2.65
N VAL A 277 -11.97 5.14 -1.76
CA VAL A 277 -12.46 6.09 -0.74
C VAL A 277 -12.95 7.38 -1.39
N ALA A 278 -12.17 7.93 -2.32
CA ALA A 278 -12.50 9.18 -3.01
C ALA A 278 -13.79 9.10 -3.86
N THR A 279 -14.15 7.91 -4.35
CA THR A 279 -15.40 7.66 -5.10
C THR A 279 -16.52 7.09 -4.24
N GLY A 280 -16.35 6.98 -2.92
CA GLY A 280 -17.36 6.44 -2.01
C GLY A 280 -17.64 4.94 -2.16
N LEU A 281 -16.71 4.17 -2.73
CA LEU A 281 -16.76 2.70 -2.80
C LEU A 281 -16.20 2.04 -1.54
N LEU A 282 -15.35 2.74 -0.79
CA LEU A 282 -14.71 2.26 0.44
C LEU A 282 -14.83 3.30 1.58
N PRO A 283 -14.85 2.86 2.85
CA PRO A 283 -14.90 3.76 4.00
C PRO A 283 -13.61 4.56 4.15
N CYS A 284 -13.69 5.77 4.75
CA CYS A 284 -12.52 6.64 4.94
C CYS A 284 -11.38 5.97 5.73
N THR A 285 -10.28 5.68 5.04
CA THR A 285 -9.09 5.02 5.62
C THR A 285 -7.94 5.98 5.91
N GLY A 286 -7.92 7.18 5.31
CA GLY A 286 -6.82 8.16 5.47
C GLY A 286 -5.51 7.72 4.82
N ILE A 287 -5.59 6.88 3.78
CA ILE A 287 -4.45 6.31 3.07
C ILE A 287 -4.11 7.19 1.87
N THR A 288 -2.81 7.39 1.65
CA THR A 288 -2.29 8.26 0.60
C THR A 288 -2.24 7.56 -0.76
N LEU A 289 -2.49 8.32 -1.82
CA LEU A 289 -2.31 7.91 -3.20
C LEU A 289 -0.79 7.85 -3.50
N PRO A 290 -0.25 6.68 -3.87
CA PRO A 290 1.17 6.53 -4.19
C PRO A 290 1.63 7.52 -5.27
N PHE A 291 2.85 8.04 -5.13
CA PHE A 291 3.51 9.04 -5.98
C PHE A 291 2.90 10.45 -6.01
N ILE A 292 1.63 10.60 -5.68
CA ILE A 292 0.88 11.84 -5.95
C ILE A 292 0.55 12.60 -4.66
N SER A 293 0.09 11.91 -3.63
CA SER A 293 -0.28 12.54 -2.36
C SER A 293 0.91 13.15 -1.61
N ALA A 294 0.64 14.23 -0.88
CA ALA A 294 1.53 14.86 0.09
C ALA A 294 1.63 14.08 1.40
N GLY A 295 2.14 12.84 1.34
CA GLY A 295 2.53 12.05 2.50
C GLY A 295 4.03 11.86 2.50
N GLY A 296 4.78 12.62 3.32
CA GLY A 296 6.25 12.61 3.30
C GLY A 296 6.85 11.20 3.42
N SER A 297 6.46 10.44 4.44
CA SER A 297 6.90 9.06 4.64
C SER A 297 6.41 8.12 3.54
N SER A 298 5.15 8.25 3.11
CA SER A 298 4.59 7.35 2.10
C SER A 298 5.22 7.56 0.73
N LEU A 299 5.51 8.80 0.35
CA LEU A 299 6.23 9.13 -0.88
C LEU A 299 7.63 8.51 -0.87
N VAL A 300 8.38 8.70 0.23
CA VAL A 300 9.72 8.13 0.38
C VAL A 300 9.67 6.60 0.26
N MET A 301 8.77 5.93 0.97
CA MET A 301 8.67 4.48 0.92
C MET A 301 8.16 3.96 -0.43
N THR A 302 7.24 4.67 -1.09
CA THR A 302 6.81 4.33 -2.46
C THR A 302 7.99 4.42 -3.45
N LEU A 303 8.86 5.42 -3.30
CA LEU A 303 10.08 5.56 -4.10
C LEU A 303 11.11 4.47 -3.77
N VAL A 304 11.26 4.07 -2.50
CA VAL A 304 12.07 2.90 -2.11
C VAL A 304 11.56 1.62 -2.78
N ALA A 305 10.24 1.35 -2.70
CA ALA A 305 9.62 0.20 -3.36
C ALA A 305 9.85 0.23 -4.88
N SER A 306 9.77 1.41 -5.50
CA SER A 306 10.04 1.61 -6.92
C SER A 306 11.50 1.31 -7.28
N GLY A 307 12.45 1.76 -6.44
CA GLY A 307 13.86 1.41 -6.60
C GLY A 307 14.10 -0.10 -6.56
N MET A 308 13.45 -0.80 -5.62
CA MET A 308 13.52 -2.27 -5.55
C MET A 308 12.92 -2.94 -6.80
N ILE A 309 11.78 -2.45 -7.29
CA ILE A 309 11.15 -2.92 -8.54
C ILE A 309 12.10 -2.73 -9.73
N LEU A 310 12.79 -1.58 -9.82
CA LEU A 310 13.76 -1.30 -10.88
C LEU A 310 14.97 -2.23 -10.82
N SER A 311 15.49 -2.53 -9.62
CA SER A 311 16.56 -3.52 -9.43
C SER A 311 16.13 -4.90 -9.94
N LEU A 312 14.95 -5.39 -9.52
CA LEU A 312 14.38 -6.66 -9.97
C LEU A 312 14.13 -6.69 -11.48
N SER A 313 13.64 -5.58 -12.06
CA SER A 313 13.41 -5.44 -13.50
C SER A 313 14.72 -5.55 -14.30
N ARG A 314 15.81 -4.95 -13.80
CA ARG A 314 17.14 -5.03 -14.41
C ARG A 314 17.63 -6.48 -14.49
N GLN A 315 17.47 -7.24 -13.40
CA GLN A 315 17.87 -8.66 -13.35
C GLN A 315 17.10 -9.50 -14.39
N ALA A 316 15.78 -9.32 -14.49
CA ALA A 316 14.98 -10.00 -15.50
C ALA A 316 15.40 -9.67 -16.94
N ARG A 317 15.78 -8.41 -17.21
CA ARG A 317 16.21 -7.98 -18.55
C ARG A 317 17.57 -8.57 -18.95
N ILE A 318 18.52 -8.64 -18.03
CA ILE A 318 19.84 -9.25 -18.28
C ILE A 318 19.65 -10.71 -18.68
N ARG A 319 18.87 -11.47 -17.91
CA ARG A 319 18.60 -12.87 -18.21
C ARG A 319 17.87 -13.10 -19.52
N ARG A 320 16.90 -12.23 -19.88
CA ARG A 320 16.23 -12.31 -21.18
C ARG A 320 17.20 -12.15 -22.36
N LYS A 321 18.27 -11.36 -22.20
CA LYS A 321 19.31 -11.21 -23.23
C LYS A 321 20.27 -12.39 -23.27
N GLU A 322 20.51 -13.04 -22.14
CA GLU A 322 21.40 -14.20 -22.00
C GLU A 322 20.71 -15.53 -22.37
N ALA A 323 19.37 -15.57 -22.40
CA ALA A 323 18.63 -16.72 -22.88
C ALA A 323 19.00 -16.98 -24.35
N PRO A 324 19.50 -18.18 -24.71
CA PRO A 324 19.81 -18.49 -26.10
C PRO A 324 18.55 -18.27 -26.92
N ALA A 325 18.68 -17.55 -28.05
CA ALA A 325 17.61 -17.43 -29.01
C ALA A 325 17.15 -18.85 -29.33
N GLU A 326 15.95 -19.22 -28.90
CA GLU A 326 15.35 -20.50 -29.28
C GLU A 326 15.41 -20.55 -30.80
N CYS A 327 16.28 -21.41 -31.33
CA CYS A 327 16.30 -21.73 -32.74
C CYS A 327 14.87 -22.17 -33.08
N PRO A 328 14.17 -21.52 -34.02
CA PRO A 328 12.85 -21.97 -34.40
C PRO A 328 13.00 -23.43 -34.81
N GLN A 329 12.38 -24.33 -34.05
CA GLN A 329 12.37 -25.75 -34.35
C GLN A 329 11.74 -25.89 -35.74
N ALA A 330 12.61 -26.07 -36.73
CA ALA A 330 12.24 -26.49 -38.07
C ALA A 330 11.93 -27.99 -37.99
N ALA A 331 10.64 -28.32 -38.08
CA ALA A 331 10.06 -29.51 -38.73
C ALA A 331 8.60 -29.65 -38.29
#